data_AF-A0A7Y4XB08-F1
#
_entry.id   AF-A0A7Y4XB08-F1
#
_cell.length_a   1.000
_cell.length_b   1.000
_cell.length_c   1.000
_cell.angle_alpha   90.00
_cell.angle_beta   90.00
_cell.angle_gamma   90.00
#
_symmetry.space_group_name_H-M   'P 1'
#
loop_
_entity.id
_entity.type
_entity.pdbx_description
1 polymer ?
#
loop_
_entity_poly.entity_id
_entity_poly.type
_entity_poly.pdbx_seq_one_letter_code
_entity_poly.pdbx_strand_id
1 'polypeptide(L)'
;DVPASVTTAELKQLIEGVRFIERALHNPVNKTSMANDLAEMKRIFGKSLFAARELPAGMKITFDDLAFKKPGTGIPASRYAEYVGRTLARAVTTTIPLAEEDFE
;
A
#
# COMPACT_ATOMS: atom_id res chain seq x y z
N ASP A 1 47.84 -17.43 -5.78
CA ASP A 1 46.48 -16.88 -5.81
C ASP A 1 46.32 -15.94 -4.62
N VAL A 2 45.84 -14.72 -4.84
CA VAL A 2 45.62 -13.75 -3.74
C VAL A 2 44.11 -13.75 -3.43
N PRO A 3 43.68 -13.93 -2.17
CA PRO A 3 42.26 -14.16 -1.82
C PRO A 3 41.26 -13.07 -2.25
N ALA A 4 41.73 -11.92 -2.72
CA ALA A 4 40.93 -10.75 -3.08
C ALA A 4 40.99 -10.40 -4.57
N SER A 5 41.59 -11.25 -5.42
CA SER A 5 41.64 -11.02 -6.87
C SER A 5 40.40 -11.57 -7.57
N VAL A 6 39.88 -10.81 -8.53
CA VAL A 6 38.78 -11.24 -9.42
C VAL A 6 39.33 -11.86 -10.69
N THR A 7 38.62 -12.84 -11.22
CA THR A 7 38.85 -13.39 -12.56
C THR A 7 38.39 -12.39 -13.64
N THR A 8 38.76 -12.65 -14.90
CA THR A 8 38.30 -11.83 -16.04
C THR A 8 36.78 -11.88 -16.23
N ALA A 9 36.15 -13.02 -15.93
CA ALA A 9 34.70 -13.17 -15.95
C ALA A 9 34.02 -12.34 -14.86
N GLU A 10 34.55 -12.37 -13.64
CA GLU A 10 34.04 -11.56 -12.53
C GLU A 10 34.30 -10.07 -12.73
N LEU A 11 35.42 -9.70 -13.37
CA LEU A 11 35.69 -8.32 -13.76
C LEU A 11 34.65 -7.80 -14.77
N LYS A 12 34.26 -8.63 -15.76
CA LYS A 12 33.19 -8.28 -16.69
C LYS A 12 31.87 -8.06 -15.95
N GLN A 13 31.50 -8.97 -15.05
CA GLN A 13 30.30 -8.85 -14.22
C GLN A 13 30.32 -7.58 -13.36
N LEU A 14 31.47 -7.25 -12.77
CA LEU A 14 31.65 -6.03 -11.98
C LEU A 14 31.38 -4.79 -12.83
N ILE A 15 31.96 -4.72 -14.03
CA ILE A 15 31.76 -3.58 -14.94
C ILE A 15 30.28 -3.46 -15.35
N GLU A 16 29.62 -4.56 -15.70
CA GLU A 16 28.19 -4.57 -16.02
C GLU A 16 27.34 -4.08 -14.86
N GLY A 17 27.66 -4.50 -13.63
CA GLY A 17 27.03 -4.04 -12.40
C GLY A 17 27.22 -2.55 -12.16
N VAL A 18 28.45 -2.03 -12.31
CA VAL A 18 28.73 -0.58 -12.19
C VAL A 18 27.89 0.20 -13.18
N ARG A 19 27.86 -0.19 -14.46
CA ARG A 19 27.05 0.49 -15.49
C ARG A 19 25.56 0.40 -15.23
N PHE A 20 25.07 -0.71 -14.66
CA PHE A 20 23.67 -0.82 -14.24
C PHE A 20 23.33 0.16 -13.11
N ILE A 21 24.16 0.22 -12.07
CA ILE A 21 23.96 1.10 -10.91
C ILE A 21 24.06 2.57 -11.33
N GLU A 22 25.05 2.94 -12.13
CA GLU A 22 25.19 4.30 -12.68
C GLU A 22 23.92 4.73 -13.41
N ARG A 23 23.37 3.88 -14.29
CA ARG A 23 22.10 4.18 -14.98
C ARG A 23 20.95 4.34 -14.00
N ALA A 24 20.80 3.43 -13.04
CA ALA A 24 19.73 3.51 -12.05
C ALA A 24 19.80 4.82 -11.24
N LEU A 25 20.99 5.24 -10.81
CA LEU A 25 21.21 6.47 -10.06
C LEU A 25 20.92 7.73 -10.91
N HIS A 26 21.16 7.70 -12.22
CA HIS A 26 20.87 8.81 -13.14
C HIS A 26 19.42 8.85 -13.62
N ASN A 27 18.55 7.92 -13.21
CA ASN A 27 17.13 7.91 -13.55
C ASN A 27 16.29 8.10 -12.27
N PRO A 28 16.25 9.32 -11.70
CA PRO A 28 15.54 9.58 -10.46
C PRO A 28 14.04 9.35 -10.63
N VAL A 29 13.44 8.61 -9.70
CA VAL A 29 12.01 8.31 -9.71
C VAL A 29 11.24 9.34 -8.92
N ASN A 30 10.36 10.10 -9.58
CA ASN A 30 9.39 10.95 -8.91
C ASN A 30 8.10 10.15 -8.65
N LYS A 31 7.96 9.65 -7.42
CA LYS A 31 6.80 8.84 -7.02
C LYS A 31 5.48 9.61 -7.07
N THR A 32 5.53 10.94 -6.97
CA THR A 32 4.34 11.80 -7.09
C THR A 32 3.87 11.89 -8.54
N SER A 33 4.79 12.04 -9.50
CA SER A 33 4.41 12.06 -10.92
C SER A 33 3.88 10.71 -11.40
N MET A 34 4.42 9.61 -10.88
CA MET A 34 3.95 8.25 -11.18
C MET A 34 2.64 7.86 -10.46
N ALA A 35 2.12 8.70 -9.56
CA ALA A 35 0.95 8.34 -8.76
C ALA A 35 -0.29 8.08 -9.63
N ASN A 36 -0.44 8.83 -10.74
CA ASN A 36 -1.54 8.66 -11.69
C ASN A 36 -1.41 7.35 -12.46
N ASP A 37 -0.22 7.03 -12.98
CA ASP A 37 0.04 5.80 -13.73
C ASP A 37 -0.17 4.55 -12.87
N LEU A 38 0.13 4.66 -11.57
CA LEU A 38 -0.06 3.59 -10.59
C LEU A 38 -1.45 3.59 -9.95
N ALA A 39 -2.34 4.52 -10.30
CA ALA A 39 -3.64 4.67 -9.65
C ALA A 39 -4.52 3.44 -9.86
N GLU A 40 -4.55 2.89 -11.07
CA GLU A 40 -5.32 1.67 -11.36
C GLU A 40 -4.79 0.46 -10.60
N MET A 41 -3.46 0.30 -10.54
CA MET A 41 -2.83 -0.75 -9.76
C MET A 41 -3.19 -0.63 -8.27
N LYS A 42 -3.16 0.59 -7.71
CA LYS A 42 -3.58 0.85 -6.33
C LYS A 42 -5.07 0.61 -6.12
N ARG A 43 -5.92 0.90 -7.09
CA ARG A 43 -7.37 0.63 -7.02
C ARG A 43 -7.64 -0.87 -6.96
N ILE A 44 -6.96 -1.68 -7.76
CA ILE A 44 -7.18 -3.14 -7.82
C ILE A 44 -6.52 -3.85 -6.64
N PHE A 45 -5.29 -3.48 -6.29
CA PHE A 45 -4.45 -4.22 -5.34
C PHE A 45 -4.22 -3.52 -4.00
N GLY A 46 -4.59 -2.25 -3.88
CA GLY A 46 -4.60 -1.55 -2.60
C GLY A 46 -5.61 -2.18 -1.64
N LYS A 47 -5.36 -2.02 -0.34
CA LYS A 47 -6.29 -2.44 0.70
C LYS A 47 -7.14 -1.24 1.13
N SER A 48 -8.43 -1.46 1.26
CA SER A 48 -9.36 -0.55 1.93
C SER A 48 -9.81 -1.11 3.28
N LEU A 49 -10.41 -0.25 4.09
CA LEU A 49 -11.10 -0.65 5.32
C LEU A 49 -12.40 -1.36 4.97
N PHE A 50 -12.68 -2.44 5.68
CA PHE A 50 -13.91 -3.21 5.66
C PHE A 50 -14.33 -3.44 7.11
N ALA A 51 -15.61 -3.72 7.35
CA ALA A 51 -16.02 -4.23 8.65
C ALA A 51 -15.56 -5.68 8.81
N ALA A 52 -15.01 -6.03 9.98
CA ALA A 52 -14.63 -7.40 10.32
C ALA A 52 -15.85 -8.30 10.58
N ARG A 53 -16.96 -7.67 10.96
CA ARG A 53 -18.28 -8.26 11.24
C ARG A 53 -19.37 -7.25 10.89
N GLU A 54 -20.63 -7.64 10.96
CA GLU A 54 -21.74 -6.69 10.82
C GLU A 54 -21.73 -5.70 12.00
N LEU A 55 -21.81 -4.40 11.72
CA LEU A 55 -21.76 -3.33 12.71
C LEU A 55 -23.01 -2.44 12.62
N PRO A 56 -23.73 -2.19 13.72
CA PRO A 56 -24.93 -1.36 13.71
C PRO A 56 -24.60 0.14 13.68
N ALA A 57 -25.56 0.95 13.26
CA ALA A 57 -25.50 2.41 13.35
C ALA A 57 -25.33 2.86 14.82
N GLY A 58 -24.63 3.98 15.04
CA GLY A 58 -24.35 4.53 16.36
C GLY A 58 -23.25 3.81 17.13
N MET A 59 -22.68 2.73 16.59
CA MET A 59 -21.56 2.04 17.23
C MET A 59 -20.26 2.81 17.04
N LYS A 60 -19.49 2.95 18.13
CA LYS A 60 -18.11 3.44 18.09
C LYS A 60 -17.17 2.31 17.65
N ILE A 61 -16.43 2.54 16.55
CA ILE A 61 -15.56 1.53 15.96
C ILE A 61 -14.27 1.37 16.76
N THR A 62 -13.86 0.12 16.99
CA THR A 62 -12.54 -0.23 17.53
C THR A 62 -11.64 -0.80 16.43
N PHE A 63 -10.35 -1.01 16.72
CA PHE A 63 -9.44 -1.65 15.77
C PHE A 63 -9.90 -3.06 15.38
N ASP A 64 -10.44 -3.84 16.32
CA ASP A 64 -10.88 -5.21 16.10
C ASP A 64 -12.15 -5.32 15.22
N ASP A 65 -12.87 -4.20 15.07
CA ASP A 65 -14.02 -4.12 14.18
C ASP A 65 -13.62 -3.89 12.72
N LEU A 66 -12.33 -3.65 12.44
CA LEU A 66 -11.81 -3.37 11.10
C LEU A 66 -11.12 -4.60 10.47
N ALA A 67 -11.35 -4.77 9.18
CA ALA A 67 -10.62 -5.68 8.31
C ALA A 67 -9.98 -4.91 7.14
N PHE A 68 -8.86 -5.43 6.64
CA PHE A 68 -8.08 -4.78 5.58
C PHE A 68 -8.05 -5.65 4.33
N LYS A 69 -8.96 -5.39 3.38
CA LYS A 69 -9.16 -6.22 2.19
C LYS A 69 -8.96 -5.39 0.92
N LYS A 70 -8.62 -6.07 -0.18
CA LYS A 70 -8.73 -5.51 -1.54
C LYS A 70 -10.21 -5.51 -1.95
N PRO A 71 -10.65 -4.66 -2.89
CA PRO A 71 -9.89 -3.65 -3.64
C PRO A 71 -9.68 -2.35 -2.85
N GLY A 72 -8.82 -1.47 -3.36
CA GLY A 72 -8.47 -0.17 -2.79
C GLY A 72 -9.45 0.93 -3.20
N THR A 73 -10.75 0.66 -3.13
CA THR A 73 -11.82 1.55 -3.63
C THR A 73 -12.57 2.31 -2.55
N GLY A 74 -12.44 1.93 -1.28
CA GLY A 74 -12.93 2.71 -0.14
C GLY A 74 -11.80 3.36 0.64
N ILE A 75 -12.01 3.68 1.91
CA ILE A 75 -11.01 4.31 2.77
C ILE A 75 -9.71 3.48 2.75
N PRO A 76 -8.54 4.06 2.40
CA PRO A 76 -7.26 3.36 2.40
C PRO A 76 -6.94 2.75 3.76
N ALA A 77 -6.46 1.50 3.77
CA ALA A 77 -6.08 0.80 5.01
C ALA A 77 -5.04 1.56 5.85
N SER A 78 -4.18 2.37 5.22
CA SER A 78 -3.20 3.21 5.91
C SER A 78 -3.83 4.31 6.77
N ARG A 79 -5.08 4.69 6.51
CA ARG A 79 -5.82 5.73 7.23
C ARG A 79 -6.64 5.20 8.40
N TYR A 80 -6.54 3.90 8.75
CA TYR A 80 -7.39 3.27 9.76
C TYR A 80 -7.42 4.01 11.11
N ALA A 81 -6.27 4.56 11.53
CA ALA A 81 -6.14 5.25 12.80
C ALA A 81 -7.01 6.52 12.87
N GLU A 82 -7.37 7.12 11.73
CA GLU A 82 -8.30 8.27 11.67
C GLU A 82 -9.75 7.88 11.99
N TYR A 83 -10.09 6.59 11.87
CA TYR A 83 -11.47 6.08 11.98
C TYR A 83 -11.72 5.26 13.25
N VAL A 84 -10.65 4.74 13.88
CA VAL A 84 -10.78 4.11 15.20
C VAL A 84 -11.28 5.14 16.20
N GLY A 85 -12.35 4.82 16.91
CA GLY A 85 -13.01 5.69 17.87
C GLY A 85 -14.10 6.59 17.28
N ARG A 86 -14.31 6.60 15.96
CA ARG A 86 -15.45 7.29 15.32
C ARG A 86 -16.73 6.47 15.46
N THR A 87 -17.86 7.17 15.40
CA THR A 87 -19.20 6.59 15.44
C THR A 87 -19.71 6.37 14.02
N LEU A 88 -20.35 5.22 13.79
CA LEU A 88 -21.03 4.93 12.53
C LEU A 88 -22.35 5.71 12.40
N ALA A 89 -22.54 6.42 11.30
CA ALA A 89 -23.79 7.09 10.96
C ALA A 89 -24.87 6.10 10.48
N ARG A 90 -24.47 4.92 9.99
CA ARG A 90 -25.37 3.84 9.51
C ARG A 90 -24.79 2.46 9.77
N ALA A 91 -25.63 1.43 9.67
CA ALA A 91 -25.17 0.05 9.74
C ALA A 91 -24.32 -0.30 8.51
N VAL A 92 -23.25 -1.09 8.72
CA VAL A 92 -22.31 -1.50 7.67
C VAL A 92 -22.09 -3.01 7.70
N THR A 93 -21.85 -3.57 6.53
CA THR A 93 -21.68 -5.02 6.31
C THR A 93 -20.23 -5.39 6.02
N THR A 94 -19.92 -6.68 6.08
CA THR A 94 -18.56 -7.20 5.87
C THR A 94 -18.10 -7.26 4.39
N THR A 95 -19.02 -7.02 3.45
CA THR A 95 -18.83 -7.29 2.01
C THR A 95 -18.40 -6.08 1.20
N ILE A 96 -18.72 -4.87 1.67
CA ILE A 96 -18.40 -3.60 1.00
C ILE A 96 -17.30 -2.85 1.78
N PRO A 97 -16.41 -2.14 1.07
CA PRO A 97 -15.43 -1.29 1.72
C PRO A 97 -16.12 -0.11 2.39
N LEU A 98 -15.61 0.32 3.54
CA LEU A 98 -16.10 1.48 4.27
C LEU A 98 -15.76 2.77 3.51
N ALA A 99 -16.73 3.69 3.51
CA ALA A 99 -16.63 5.03 2.93
C ALA A 99 -16.68 6.09 4.04
N GLU A 100 -16.24 7.32 3.74
CA GLU A 100 -16.21 8.39 4.74
C GLU A 100 -17.62 8.75 5.25
N GLU A 101 -18.61 8.63 4.39
CA GLU A 101 -20.05 8.82 4.67
C GLU A 101 -20.67 7.77 5.60
N ASP A 102 -19.95 6.69 5.92
CA ASP A 102 -20.42 5.72 6.93
C ASP A 102 -20.22 6.23 8.36
N PHE A 103 -19.48 7.33 8.55
CA PHE A 103 -19.10 7.86 9.85
C PHE A 103 -19.67 9.25 10.10
N GLU A 104 -19.92 9.57 11.38
CA GLU A 104 -20.22 10.92 11.87
C GLU A 104 -19.01 11.85 11.83
#